data_AF-A0A511WXZ6-F1
#
_entry.id   AF-A0A511WXZ6-F1
#
_cell.length_a   1.000
_cell.length_b   1.000
_cell.length_c   1.000
_cell.angle_alpha   90.00
_cell.angle_beta   90.00
_cell.angle_gamma   90.00
#
_symmetry.space_group_name_H-M   'P 1'
#
loop_
_entity.id
_entity.type
_entity.pdbx_description
1 polymer ?
#
loop_
_entity_poly.entity_id
_entity_poly.type
_entity_poly.pdbx_seq_one_letter_code
_entity_poly.pdbx_strand_id
1 'polypeptide(L)'
;MIAYRNPKGRRFYTQKQYDVYMGETKKERGKTVLYARVSNRNQKDDLKKQVDFLRQFVNANGVIVDEVIEDVGSGLNYKRKKWHQVLDDVMDGKVSTIYVTHKDRFIRFGTEIVVVNNESFSPQEEMIQDLIAIIHVFSCRIYGLRKYKKNIKEDDEL
;
A
#
# COMPACT_ATOMS: atom_id res chain seq x y z
N MET A 1 -22.40 28.71 22.41
CA MET A 1 -20.93 28.52 22.46
C MET A 1 -20.32 29.62 23.33
N ILE A 2 -19.54 29.27 24.36
CA ILE A 2 -18.96 30.26 25.28
C ILE A 2 -17.59 30.70 24.74
N ALA A 3 -17.40 31.99 24.48
CA ALA A 3 -16.13 32.55 23.99
C ALA A 3 -15.13 32.72 25.15
N TYR A 4 -13.87 32.34 24.94
CA TYR A 4 -12.81 32.63 25.92
C TYR A 4 -12.43 34.09 25.87
N ARG A 5 -11.91 34.62 26.98
CA ARG A 5 -11.43 36.00 27.06
C ARG A 5 -9.98 36.02 27.50
N ASN A 6 -9.18 36.83 26.82
CA ASN A 6 -7.81 37.08 27.24
C ASN A 6 -7.79 38.04 28.46
N PRO A 7 -6.64 38.25 29.13
CA PRO A 7 -6.54 39.18 30.25
C PRO A 7 -6.95 40.62 29.92
N LYS A 8 -6.98 41.00 28.64
CA LYS A 8 -7.47 42.30 28.13
C LYS A 8 -8.96 42.29 27.78
N GLY A 9 -9.72 41.26 28.18
CA GLY A 9 -11.16 41.16 27.98
C GLY A 9 -11.62 40.88 26.55
N ARG A 10 -10.70 40.69 25.60
CA ARG A 10 -11.03 40.40 24.20
C ARG A 10 -11.44 38.95 24.03
N ARG A 11 -12.51 38.72 23.27
CA ARG A 11 -13.01 37.37 22.96
C ARG A 11 -12.08 36.70 21.94
N PHE A 12 -11.74 35.44 22.17
CA PHE A 12 -11.07 34.59 21.20
C PHE A 12 -11.66 33.19 21.24
N TYR A 13 -11.55 32.48 20.12
CA TYR A 13 -11.97 31.10 19.98
C TYR A 13 -10.76 30.23 19.70
N THR A 14 -10.72 29.08 20.35
CA THR A 14 -9.70 28.06 20.08
C THR A 14 -10.10 27.21 18.88
N GLN A 15 -9.13 26.57 18.22
CA GLN A 15 -9.40 25.65 17.12
C GLN A 15 -10.44 24.59 17.53
N LYS A 16 -10.28 24.00 18.73
CA LYS A 16 -11.24 23.04 19.29
C LYS A 16 -12.67 23.56 19.41
N GLN A 17 -12.84 24.85 19.72
CA GLN A 17 -14.15 25.48 19.75
C GLN A 17 -14.71 25.51 18.33
N TYR A 18 -13.97 26.09 17.39
CA TYR A 18 -14.36 26.17 15.99
C TYR A 18 -14.77 24.80 15.40
N ASP A 19 -13.98 23.76 15.65
CA ASP A 19 -14.24 22.39 15.18
C ASP A 19 -15.57 21.84 15.74
N VAL A 20 -15.86 22.05 17.03
CA VAL A 20 -17.14 21.67 17.66
C VAL A 20 -18.33 22.43 17.07
N TYR A 21 -18.15 23.70 16.71
CA TYR A 21 -19.21 24.49 16.07
C TYR A 21 -19.50 24.06 14.64
N MET A 22 -18.46 23.69 13.89
CA MET A 22 -18.59 23.18 12.52
C MET A 22 -19.07 21.72 12.46
N GLY A 23 -19.24 21.06 13.62
CA GLY A 23 -19.62 19.65 13.69
C GLY A 23 -18.48 18.67 13.41
N GLU A 24 -17.24 19.16 13.36
CA GLU A 24 -16.03 18.35 13.17
C GLU A 24 -15.59 17.75 14.51
N THR A 25 -16.24 16.66 14.91
CA THR A 25 -15.91 15.92 16.12
C THR A 25 -14.61 15.13 15.95
N LYS A 26 -13.46 15.77 16.23
CA LYS A 26 -12.09 15.24 16.07
C LYS A 26 -11.81 14.84 14.62
N LYS A 27 -10.68 15.28 14.05
CA LYS A 27 -10.11 14.55 12.91
C LYS A 27 -9.99 13.10 13.34
N GLU A 28 -10.78 12.20 12.75
CA GLU A 28 -10.66 10.78 13.00
C GLU A 28 -9.19 10.43 12.83
N ARG A 29 -8.63 9.69 13.79
CA ARG A 29 -7.28 9.16 13.62
C ARG A 29 -7.32 8.37 12.31
N GLY A 30 -6.42 8.66 11.39
CA GLY A 30 -6.32 7.86 10.18
C GLY A 30 -6.07 6.40 10.56
N LYS A 31 -6.65 5.50 9.78
CA LYS A 31 -6.53 4.06 9.99
C LYS A 31 -5.07 3.64 9.90
N THR A 32 -4.68 2.76 10.81
CA THR A 32 -3.43 2.02 10.73
C THR A 32 -3.69 0.67 10.05
N VAL A 33 -3.01 0.43 8.94
CA VAL A 33 -3.22 -0.74 8.09
C VAL A 33 -1.97 -1.61 8.10
N LEU A 34 -2.14 -2.92 8.31
CA LEU A 34 -1.13 -3.91 8.00
C LEU A 34 -1.35 -4.42 6.59
N TYR A 35 -0.33 -4.37 5.75
CA TYR A 35 -0.40 -4.95 4.42
C TYR A 35 0.69 -6.02 4.27
N ALA A 36 0.25 -7.26 4.01
CA ALA A 36 1.10 -8.41 3.77
C ALA A 36 0.81 -9.02 2.41
N ARG A 37 1.85 -9.52 1.75
CA ARG A 37 1.73 -10.08 0.41
C ARG A 37 2.69 -11.24 0.19
N VAL A 38 2.22 -12.21 -0.58
CA VAL A 38 3.05 -13.26 -1.18
C VAL A 38 2.83 -13.34 -2.68
N SER A 39 3.81 -13.87 -3.41
CA SER A 39 3.75 -13.96 -4.87
C SER A 39 2.90 -15.14 -5.36
N ASN A 40 2.82 -16.22 -4.57
CA ASN A 40 2.08 -17.43 -4.92
C ASN A 40 1.14 -17.88 -3.78
N ARG A 41 0.01 -18.51 -4.13
CA ARG A 41 -0.93 -19.12 -3.17
C ARG A 41 -0.28 -20.22 -2.34
N ASN A 42 0.75 -20.89 -2.87
CA ASN A 42 1.49 -21.91 -2.12
C ASN A 42 2.26 -21.35 -0.92
N GLN A 43 2.47 -20.03 -0.88
CA GLN A 43 3.16 -19.32 0.22
C GLN A 43 2.17 -18.81 1.28
N LYS A 44 0.99 -19.43 1.42
CA LYS A 44 -0.05 -19.00 2.38
C LYS A 44 0.42 -19.03 3.84
N ASP A 45 1.26 -20.00 4.19
CA ASP A 45 1.82 -20.09 5.54
C ASP A 45 2.79 -18.93 5.82
N ASP A 46 3.56 -18.51 4.80
CA ASP A 46 4.44 -17.35 4.92
C ASP A 46 3.65 -16.05 5.01
N LEU A 47 2.55 -15.92 4.27
CA LEU A 47 1.63 -14.79 4.40
C LEU A 47 1.10 -14.66 5.84
N LYS A 48 0.72 -15.79 6.45
CA LYS A 48 0.27 -15.80 7.85
C LYS A 48 1.38 -15.40 8.81
N LYS A 49 2.59 -15.95 8.64
CA LYS A 49 3.77 -15.54 9.45
C LYS A 49 4.06 -14.05 9.30
N GLN A 50 3.95 -13.49 8.09
CA GLN A 50 4.12 -12.05 7.85
C GLN A 50 3.09 -11.22 8.61
N VAL A 51 1.81 -11.60 8.55
CA VAL A 51 0.73 -10.92 9.28
C VAL A 51 0.96 -11.00 10.80
N ASP A 52 1.28 -12.18 11.32
CA ASP A 52 1.50 -12.38 12.75
C ASP A 52 2.71 -11.58 13.25
N PHE A 53 3.79 -11.54 12.45
CA PHE A 53 4.97 -10.73 12.75
C PHE A 53 4.65 -9.22 12.76
N LEU A 54 3.93 -8.72 11.75
CA LEU A 54 3.49 -7.32 11.71
C LEU A 54 2.60 -6.97 12.91
N ARG A 55 1.65 -7.84 13.27
CA ARG A 55 0.80 -7.65 14.44
C ARG A 55 1.63 -7.56 15.73
N GLN A 56 2.57 -8.48 15.93
CA GLN A 56 3.44 -8.48 17.11
C GLN A 56 4.27 -7.20 17.17
N PHE A 57 4.87 -6.78 16.05
CA PHE A 57 5.67 -5.56 15.97
C PHE A 57 4.83 -4.32 16.31
N VAL A 58 3.64 -4.19 15.71
CA VAL A 58 2.78 -3.01 15.91
C VAL A 58 2.21 -2.98 17.33
N ASN A 59 1.82 -4.12 17.88
CA ASN A 59 1.38 -4.24 19.27
C ASN A 59 2.51 -3.89 20.26
N ALA A 60 3.74 -4.34 20.01
CA ALA A 60 4.90 -4.02 20.85
C ALA A 60 5.23 -2.51 20.84
N ASN A 61 4.91 -1.80 19.75
CA ASN A 61 5.04 -0.36 19.63
C ASN A 61 3.82 0.42 20.20
N GLY A 62 2.84 -0.27 20.81
CA GLY A 62 1.65 0.36 21.39
C GLY A 62 0.68 0.93 20.36
N VAL A 63 0.77 0.50 19.10
CA VAL A 63 -0.08 0.96 18.01
C VAL A 63 -1.26 0.00 17.85
N ILE A 64 -2.47 0.54 17.75
CA ILE A 64 -3.68 -0.25 17.46
C ILE A 64 -3.78 -0.46 15.96
N VAL A 65 -4.01 -1.69 15.52
CA VAL A 65 -4.27 -2.02 14.11
C VAL A 65 -5.76 -1.91 13.82
N ASP A 66 -6.13 -1.14 12.81
CA ASP A 66 -7.53 -1.00 12.39
C ASP A 66 -7.90 -2.03 11.31
N GLU A 67 -6.96 -2.35 10.42
CA GLU A 67 -7.23 -3.23 9.28
C GLU A 67 -6.00 -4.08 8.91
N VAL A 68 -6.26 -5.32 8.48
CA VAL A 68 -5.23 -6.23 7.98
C VAL A 68 -5.60 -6.68 6.57
N ILE A 69 -4.71 -6.42 5.64
CA ILE A 69 -4.92 -6.64 4.21
C ILE A 69 -3.88 -7.62 3.71
N GLU A 70 -4.38 -8.72 3.17
CA GLU A 70 -3.61 -9.84 2.65
C GLU A 70 -3.80 -9.94 1.14
N ASP A 71 -2.70 -9.94 0.40
CA ASP A 71 -2.74 -10.09 -1.07
C ASP A 71 -1.89 -11.27 -1.55
N VAL A 72 -2.34 -11.88 -2.65
CA VAL A 72 -1.63 -13.00 -3.29
C VAL A 72 -1.47 -12.68 -4.77
N GLY A 73 -0.22 -12.47 -5.17
CA GLY A 73 0.16 -12.22 -6.54
C GLY A 73 1.50 -11.50 -6.62
N SER A 74 2.13 -11.57 -7.80
CA SER A 74 3.43 -10.93 -8.05
C SER A 74 3.40 -9.44 -7.68
N GLY A 75 4.54 -9.01 -7.15
CA GLY A 75 4.86 -7.62 -6.89
C GLY A 75 4.87 -6.76 -8.14
N LEU A 76 4.70 -7.31 -9.35
CA LEU A 76 4.57 -6.58 -10.62
C LEU A 76 3.10 -6.36 -11.03
N ASN A 77 2.15 -7.09 -10.47
CA ASN A 77 0.74 -6.98 -10.85
C ASN A 77 0.11 -5.69 -10.33
N TYR A 78 -0.07 -4.68 -11.18
CA TYR A 78 -0.73 -3.45 -10.76
C TYR A 78 -2.23 -3.64 -10.57
N LYS A 79 -2.91 -4.59 -11.24
CA LYS A 79 -4.38 -4.81 -11.21
C LYS A 79 -4.93 -5.47 -9.93
N ARG A 80 -4.15 -5.48 -8.85
CA ARG A 80 -4.52 -6.08 -7.56
C ARG A 80 -5.62 -5.25 -6.89
N LYS A 81 -6.80 -5.86 -6.66
CA LYS A 81 -7.97 -5.13 -6.15
C LYS A 81 -7.74 -4.56 -4.74
N LYS A 82 -7.22 -5.38 -3.83
CA LYS A 82 -6.95 -4.97 -2.44
C LYS A 82 -5.89 -3.89 -2.37
N TRP A 83 -4.82 -4.02 -3.15
CA TRP A 83 -3.79 -2.99 -3.27
C TRP A 83 -4.37 -1.64 -3.73
N HIS A 84 -5.23 -1.63 -4.75
CA HIS A 84 -5.90 -0.39 -5.19
C HIS A 84 -6.80 0.20 -4.11
N GLN A 85 -7.57 -0.63 -3.40
CA GLN A 85 -8.41 -0.16 -2.30
C GLN A 85 -7.60 0.55 -1.23
N VAL A 86 -6.43 0.01 -0.87
CA VAL A 86 -5.50 0.67 0.07
C VAL A 86 -5.04 2.01 -0.47
N LEU A 87 -4.70 2.10 -1.75
CA LEU A 87 -4.27 3.35 -2.37
C LEU A 87 -5.40 4.39 -2.39
N ASP A 88 -6.61 3.98 -2.76
CA ASP A 88 -7.79 4.86 -2.77
C ASP A 88 -8.06 5.39 -1.35
N ASP A 89 -8.00 4.54 -0.32
CA ASP A 89 -8.20 4.94 1.07
C ASP A 89 -7.08 5.84 1.61
N VAL A 90 -5.84 5.69 1.11
CA VAL A 90 -4.74 6.62 1.39
C VAL A 90 -4.99 7.97 0.72
N MET A 91 -5.42 7.97 -0.55
CA MET A 91 -5.71 9.20 -1.29
C MET A 91 -6.90 9.97 -0.70
N ASP A 92 -7.88 9.27 -0.14
CA ASP A 92 -9.01 9.84 0.60
C ASP A 92 -8.62 10.34 2.01
N GLY A 93 -7.37 10.15 2.44
CA GLY A 93 -6.89 10.55 3.77
C GLY A 93 -7.45 9.70 4.92
N LYS A 94 -8.04 8.54 4.62
CA LYS A 94 -8.59 7.62 5.62
C LYS A 94 -7.50 6.78 6.28
N VAL A 95 -6.38 6.55 5.62
CA VAL A 95 -5.24 5.78 6.13
C VAL A 95 -4.10 6.73 6.49
N SER A 96 -3.57 6.64 7.71
CA SER A 96 -2.44 7.46 8.16
C SER A 96 -1.10 6.74 8.06
N THR A 97 -1.10 5.43 8.31
CA THR A 97 0.11 4.63 8.46
C THR A 97 -0.10 3.24 7.90
N ILE A 98 0.82 2.80 7.05
CA ILE A 98 0.84 1.44 6.51
C ILE A 98 2.11 0.75 6.99
N TYR A 99 1.94 -0.42 7.59
CA TYR A 99 3.03 -1.32 7.94
C TYR A 99 3.13 -2.44 6.91
N VAL A 100 4.33 -2.64 6.37
CA VAL A 100 4.62 -3.67 5.36
C VAL A 100 5.86 -4.45 5.76
N THR A 101 5.91 -5.74 5.41
CA THR A 101 7.09 -6.60 5.65
C THR A 101 8.22 -6.34 4.65
N HIS A 102 7.87 -6.05 3.40
CA HIS A 102 8.81 -5.78 2.33
C HIS A 102 8.58 -4.40 1.72
N LYS A 103 9.62 -3.83 1.11
CA LYS A 103 9.50 -2.65 0.24
C LYS A 103 8.70 -3.02 -1.01
N ASP A 104 7.39 -3.16 -0.88
CA ASP A 104 6.46 -3.19 -2.01
C ASP A 104 6.36 -1.77 -2.62
N ARG A 105 5.66 -1.62 -3.73
CA ARG A 105 5.57 -0.38 -4.52
C ARG A 105 4.67 0.69 -3.90
N PHE A 106 4.48 0.67 -2.58
CA PHE A 106 3.88 1.80 -1.86
C PHE A 106 4.92 2.91 -1.83
N ILE A 107 4.94 3.78 -2.84
CA ILE A 107 5.88 4.90 -2.92
C ILE A 107 5.08 6.20 -2.77
N ARG A 108 5.44 7.01 -1.76
CA ARG A 108 5.10 8.45 -1.60
C ARG A 108 3.63 8.86 -1.81
N PHE A 109 2.67 8.12 -1.27
CA PHE A 109 1.25 8.52 -1.31
C PHE A 109 0.82 9.48 -0.18
N GLY A 110 1.73 10.33 0.34
CA GLY A 110 1.38 11.28 1.41
C GLY A 110 1.06 10.65 2.78
N THR A 111 1.17 9.32 2.90
CA THR A 111 1.01 8.54 4.13
C THR A 111 2.35 8.07 4.67
N GLU A 112 2.43 7.81 5.97
CA GLU A 112 3.61 7.18 6.57
C GLU A 112 3.65 5.69 6.21
N ILE A 113 4.79 5.22 5.70
CA ILE A 113 4.98 3.81 5.34
C ILE A 113 6.15 3.28 6.16
N VAL A 114 5.86 2.32 7.03
CA VAL A 114 6.85 1.68 7.89
C VAL A 114 7.14 0.29 7.35
N VAL A 115 8.35 0.11 6.84
CA VAL A 115 8.83 -1.19 6.38
C VAL A 115 9.46 -1.91 7.56
N VAL A 116 8.82 -2.98 8.03
CA VAL A 116 9.31 -3.84 9.09
C VAL A 116 10.09 -4.97 8.44
N ASN A 117 11.39 -4.73 8.24
CA ASN A 117 12.24 -5.70 7.57
C ASN A 117 12.54 -6.87 8.51
N ASN A 118 12.30 -8.09 8.05
CA ASN A 118 12.78 -9.30 8.71
C ASN A 118 13.56 -10.13 7.68
N GLU A 119 14.85 -10.34 7.92
CA GLU A 119 15.78 -11.04 7.03
C GLU A 119 15.36 -12.50 6.74
N SER A 120 14.41 -13.04 7.51
CA SER A 120 13.95 -14.43 7.41
C SER A 120 12.90 -14.70 6.31
N PHE A 121 12.28 -13.69 5.71
CA PHE A 121 11.32 -13.90 4.61
C PHE A 121 12.07 -13.89 3.28
N SER A 122 12.28 -15.06 2.67
CA SER A 122 13.12 -15.26 1.47
C SER A 122 12.77 -14.26 0.35
N PRO A 123 13.53 -13.17 0.18
CA PRO A 123 13.33 -12.23 -0.92
C PRO A 123 13.81 -12.85 -2.24
N GLN A 124 14.62 -13.91 -2.18
CA GLN A 124 15.26 -14.51 -3.35
C GLN A 124 14.25 -15.19 -4.27
N GLU A 125 13.33 -16.00 -3.74
CA GLU A 125 12.31 -16.65 -4.58
C GLU A 125 11.43 -15.62 -5.29
N GLU A 126 11.05 -14.57 -4.57
CA GLU A 126 10.24 -13.50 -5.13
C GLU A 126 10.98 -12.72 -6.23
N MET A 127 12.24 -12.36 -6.00
CA MET A 127 13.08 -11.72 -7.03
C MET A 127 13.26 -12.59 -8.26
N ILE A 128 13.43 -13.91 -8.10
CA ILE A 128 13.54 -14.86 -9.22
C ILE A 128 12.22 -14.92 -10.00
N GLN A 129 11.08 -14.96 -9.30
CA GLN A 129 9.76 -14.96 -9.96
C GLN A 129 9.51 -13.67 -10.73
N ASP A 130 9.86 -12.52 -10.16
CA ASP A 130 9.72 -11.24 -10.86
C ASP A 130 10.67 -11.16 -12.07
N LEU A 131 11.89 -11.71 -11.98
CA LEU A 131 12.81 -11.81 -13.11
C LEU A 131 12.25 -12.71 -14.23
N ILE A 132 11.72 -13.88 -13.88
CA ILE A 132 11.06 -14.79 -14.85
C ILE A 132 9.87 -14.09 -15.51
N ALA A 133 9.05 -13.37 -14.74
CA ALA A 133 7.91 -12.63 -15.27
C ALA A 133 8.36 -11.52 -16.25
N ILE A 134 9.42 -10.78 -15.92
CA ILE A 134 10.02 -9.76 -16.79
C ILE A 134 10.53 -10.41 -18.09
N ILE A 135 11.34 -11.48 -17.99
CA ILE A 135 11.87 -12.19 -19.15
C ILE A 135 10.72 -12.70 -20.02
N HIS A 136 9.69 -13.32 -19.43
CA HIS A 136 8.54 -13.83 -20.14
C HIS A 136 7.81 -12.72 -20.92
N VAL A 137 7.55 -11.56 -20.29
CA VAL A 137 6.93 -10.40 -20.96
C VAL A 137 7.79 -9.90 -22.12
N PHE A 138 9.10 -9.78 -21.93
CA PHE A 138 10.03 -9.37 -22.99
C PHE A 138 10.11 -10.40 -24.12
N SER A 139 10.18 -11.70 -23.80
CA SER A 139 10.16 -12.78 -24.79
C SER A 139 8.87 -12.74 -25.60
N CYS A 140 7.69 -12.70 -24.98
CA CYS A 140 6.42 -12.58 -25.68
C CYS A 140 6.37 -11.33 -26.58
N ARG A 141 6.90 -10.20 -26.11
CA ARG A 141 6.95 -8.96 -26.89
C ARG A 141 7.91 -9.07 -28.08
N ILE A 142 9.09 -9.67 -27.90
CA ILE A 142 10.05 -9.93 -28.99
C ILE A 142 9.48 -10.92 -30.01
N TYR A 143 8.83 -12.00 -29.56
CA TYR A 143 8.16 -12.95 -30.44
C TYR A 143 7.00 -12.30 -31.20
N GLY A 144 6.19 -11.47 -30.52
CA GLY A 144 5.15 -10.67 -31.14
C GLY A 144 5.72 -9.74 -32.22
N LEU A 145 6.79 -9.00 -31.90
CA LEU A 145 7.48 -8.12 -32.85
C LEU A 145 8.07 -8.88 -34.04
N ARG A 146 8.57 -10.12 -33.85
CA ARG A 146 9.02 -10.99 -34.95
C ARG A 146 7.85 -11.43 -35.84
N LYS A 147 6.68 -11.71 -35.27
CA LYS A 147 5.46 -12.05 -36.02
C LYS A 147 4.98 -10.86 -36.86
N TYR A 148 4.92 -9.66 -36.29
CA TYR A 148 4.56 -8.45 -37.05
C TYR A 148 5.57 -8.12 -38.15
N LYS A 149 6.88 -8.26 -37.87
CA LYS A 149 7.92 -8.05 -38.88
C LYS A 149 7.87 -9.07 -40.03
N LYS A 150 7.34 -10.27 -39.79
CA LYS A 150 7.12 -11.28 -40.83
C LYS A 150 5.89 -10.93 -41.67
N ASN A 151 4.78 -10.56 -41.04
CA ASN A 151 3.57 -10.11 -41.75
C ASN A 151 3.83 -8.88 -42.62
N ILE A 152 4.58 -7.89 -42.12
CA ILE A 152 4.95 -6.68 -42.89
C ILE A 152 5.84 -7.01 -44.10
N LYS A 153 6.60 -8.11 -44.06
CA LYS A 153 7.38 -8.59 -45.22
C LYS A 153 6.56 -9.42 -46.22
N GLU A 154 5.40 -9.91 -45.80
CA GLU A 154 4.48 -10.67 -46.63
C GLU A 154 3.43 -9.75 -47.29
N ASP A 155 3.19 -8.55 -46.73
CA ASP A 155 2.39 -7.44 -47.29
C ASP A 155 3.16 -6.55 -48.30
N ASP A 156 3.99 -7.15 -49.17
CA ASP A 156 4.63 -6.43 -50.30
C ASP A 156 3.71 -6.41 -51.56
N GLU A 157 2.39 -6.55 -51.40
CA GLU A 157 1.37 -6.27 -52.43
C GLU A 157 0.61 -4.97 -52.10
N LEU A 158 1.24 -3.83 -52.40
CA LEU A 158 0.58 -2.55 -52.70
C LEU A 158 1.30 -1.85 -53.85
#